data_AF-A0A8T9B7T3-F1
#
_entry.id   AF-A0A8T9B7T3-F1
#
_cell.length_a   1.000
_cell.length_b   1.000
_cell.length_c   1.000
_cell.angle_alpha   90.00
_cell.angle_beta   90.00
_cell.angle_gamma   90.00
#
_symmetry.space_group_name_H-M   'P 1'
#
loop_
_entity.id
_entity.type
_entity.pdbx_description
1 polymer ?
#
loop_
_entity_poly.entity_id
_entity_poly.type
_entity_poly.pdbx_seq_one_letter_code
_entity_poly.pdbx_strand_id
1 'polypeptide(L)'
;MWSVIALLYGGNIGCDSPSSLLDTVAHLFKLEQQLVDWQHALPPTLGLRNSQDIPMENPGINEKFRVILTLRYHNLRILLHRTMLVRFLNTIGGDILDNQEAPLLQQVGINSVQICIQSSVEIISLVSGIVKYGDNKRKMLGAWWFSLYYTFNAALVLCASFIIYRSGAIPESARIIPSERLRICIDEASQTLELLDMENQTINTCAKYLRQLAAVLDILVSGPHAFSGGDTAAQSANFLYNQQLPNVNQTNDGNRNHGLSPFGMGMGLGELILDGDLEFLNQMTLPSNAGLAPPH
;
A
#
# COMPACT_ATOMS: atom_id res chain seq x y z
N MET A 1 -14.56 1.90 -10.34
CA MET A 1 -13.48 0.88 -10.23
C MET A 1 -12.99 0.41 -11.59
N TRP A 2 -13.84 -0.19 -12.44
CA TRP A 2 -13.43 -0.65 -13.79
C TRP A 2 -12.76 0.45 -14.64
N SER A 3 -13.34 1.65 -14.70
CA SER A 3 -12.77 2.77 -15.48
C SER A 3 -11.37 3.18 -15.02
N VAL A 4 -11.07 3.06 -13.72
CA VAL A 4 -9.73 3.35 -13.18
C VAL A 4 -8.73 2.31 -13.70
N ILE A 5 -9.08 1.03 -13.62
CA ILE A 5 -8.23 -0.08 -14.09
C ILE A 5 -8.01 0.03 -15.61
N ALA A 6 -9.07 0.31 -16.37
CA ALA A 6 -8.98 0.42 -17.82
C ALA A 6 -8.13 1.63 -18.26
N LEU A 7 -8.35 2.81 -17.66
CA LEU A 7 -7.75 4.05 -18.14
C LEU A 7 -6.35 4.32 -17.57
N LEU A 8 -6.08 3.87 -16.34
CA LEU A 8 -4.83 4.19 -15.64
C LEU A 8 -3.87 3.02 -15.47
N TYR A 9 -4.36 1.79 -15.67
CA TYR A 9 -3.57 0.57 -15.50
C TYR A 9 -3.56 -0.31 -16.76
N GLY A 10 -4.06 0.18 -17.90
CA GLY A 10 -4.05 -0.58 -19.15
C GLY A 10 -4.77 -1.92 -19.06
N GLY A 11 -5.84 -1.98 -18.25
CA GLY A 11 -6.54 -3.24 -17.97
C GLY A 11 -5.73 -4.27 -17.18
N ASN A 12 -4.56 -3.91 -16.64
CA ASN A 12 -3.53 -4.81 -16.10
C ASN A 12 -2.99 -5.82 -17.13
N ILE A 13 -3.00 -5.46 -18.42
CA ILE A 13 -2.56 -6.36 -19.51
C ILE A 13 -1.05 -6.21 -19.79
N GLY A 14 -0.42 -5.14 -19.28
CA GLY A 14 1.04 -4.93 -19.40
C GLY A 14 1.53 -4.61 -20.82
N CYS A 15 0.62 -4.36 -21.77
CA CYS A 15 0.94 -4.12 -23.17
C CYS A 15 0.94 -2.65 -23.61
N ASP A 16 0.59 -1.71 -22.72
CA ASP A 16 0.47 -0.30 -23.09
C ASP A 16 1.79 0.45 -22.94
N SER A 17 2.05 1.36 -23.88
CA SER A 17 3.15 2.32 -23.78
C SER A 17 2.92 3.25 -22.58
N PRO A 18 3.98 3.73 -21.91
CA PRO A 18 3.84 4.62 -20.76
C PRO A 18 3.05 5.86 -21.17
N SER A 19 1.90 6.07 -20.53
CA SER A 19 1.06 7.25 -20.77
C SER A 19 1.81 8.52 -20.34
N SER A 20 1.65 9.60 -21.11
CA SER A 20 2.22 10.90 -20.74
C SER A 20 1.70 11.33 -19.37
N LEU A 21 2.48 12.14 -18.63
CA LEU A 21 2.01 12.66 -17.35
C LEU A 21 0.73 13.47 -17.53
N LEU A 22 0.67 14.29 -18.59
CA LEU A 22 -0.49 15.13 -18.91
C LEU A 22 -1.76 14.30 -19.12
N ASP A 23 -1.69 13.22 -19.90
CA ASP A 23 -2.83 12.34 -20.12
C ASP A 23 -3.25 11.65 -18.82
N THR A 24 -2.28 11.22 -18.01
CA THR A 24 -2.56 10.60 -16.70
C THR A 24 -3.31 11.57 -15.80
N VAL A 25 -2.88 12.83 -15.74
CA VAL A 25 -3.51 13.89 -14.94
C VAL A 25 -4.92 14.19 -15.44
N ALA A 26 -5.13 14.26 -16.75
CA ALA A 26 -6.46 14.50 -17.33
C ALA A 26 -7.45 13.38 -16.97
N HIS A 27 -7.03 12.12 -17.10
CA HIS A 27 -7.83 10.98 -16.67
C HIS A 27 -8.09 10.98 -15.16
N LEU A 28 -7.09 11.33 -14.36
CA LEU A 28 -7.19 11.42 -12.91
C LEU A 28 -8.28 12.41 -12.49
N PHE A 29 -8.26 13.64 -13.00
CA PHE A 29 -9.27 14.64 -12.67
C PHE A 29 -10.67 14.23 -13.10
N LYS A 30 -10.81 13.65 -14.29
CA LYS A 30 -12.11 13.14 -14.77
C LYS A 30 -12.68 12.07 -13.85
N LEU A 31 -11.85 11.14 -13.40
CA LEU A 31 -12.26 10.04 -12.52
C LEU A 31 -12.55 10.55 -11.09
N GLU A 32 -11.79 11.53 -10.59
CA GLU A 32 -12.05 12.15 -9.29
C GLU A 32 -13.39 12.90 -9.32
N GLN A 33 -13.68 13.64 -10.38
CA GLN A 33 -14.98 14.30 -10.54
C GLN A 33 -16.14 13.29 -10.51
N GLN A 34 -16.02 12.18 -11.24
CA GLN A 34 -17.04 11.12 -11.22
C GLN A 34 -17.22 10.51 -9.82
N LEU A 35 -16.14 10.40 -9.05
CA LEU A 35 -16.19 9.87 -7.70
C LEU A 35 -16.87 10.86 -6.73
N VAL A 36 -16.61 12.16 -6.90
CA VAL A 36 -17.29 13.23 -6.16
C VAL A 36 -18.77 13.25 -6.50
N ASP A 37 -19.15 13.18 -7.78
CA ASP A 37 -20.55 13.14 -8.21
C ASP A 37 -21.27 11.91 -7.64
N TRP A 38 -20.61 10.76 -7.66
CA TRP A 38 -21.13 9.53 -7.05
C TRP A 38 -21.37 9.69 -5.55
N GLN A 39 -20.43 10.31 -4.81
CA GLN A 39 -20.58 10.53 -3.37
C GLN A 39 -21.79 11.43 -3.07
N HIS A 40 -22.00 12.50 -3.86
CA HIS A 40 -23.14 13.41 -3.70
C HIS A 40 -24.48 12.76 -4.05
N ALA A 41 -24.48 11.77 -4.94
CA ALA A 41 -25.68 11.03 -5.32
C ALA A 41 -26.10 9.95 -4.29
N LEU A 42 -25.32 9.73 -3.22
CA LEU A 42 -25.64 8.71 -2.22
C LEU A 42 -26.87 9.11 -1.38
N PRO A 43 -27.83 8.19 -1.17
CA PRO A 43 -28.90 8.40 -0.20
C PRO A 43 -28.35 8.67 1.21
N PRO A 44 -29.00 9.49 2.05
CA PRO A 44 -28.52 9.79 3.41
C PRO A 44 -28.29 8.55 4.29
N THR A 45 -29.05 7.48 4.06
CA THR A 45 -28.91 6.20 4.75
C THR A 45 -27.65 5.42 4.40
N LEU A 46 -26.98 5.76 3.29
CA LEU A 46 -25.77 5.13 2.77
C LEU A 46 -24.59 6.10 2.67
N GLY A 47 -24.69 7.28 3.28
CA GLY A 47 -23.60 8.25 3.31
C GLY A 47 -22.31 7.64 3.90
N LEU A 48 -21.17 8.09 3.39
CA LEU A 48 -19.86 7.65 3.88
C LEU A 48 -19.70 7.96 5.38
N ARG A 49 -18.77 7.26 6.04
CA ARG A 49 -18.46 7.41 7.47
C ARG A 49 -17.05 7.88 7.68
N ASN A 50 -16.84 8.71 8.70
CA ASN A 50 -15.51 8.82 9.30
C ASN A 50 -15.33 7.70 10.33
N SER A 51 -14.11 7.25 10.52
CA SER A 51 -13.67 6.29 11.52
C SER A 51 -14.03 6.70 12.95
N GLN A 52 -14.11 8.00 13.21
CA GLN A 52 -14.54 8.55 14.51
C GLN A 52 -16.06 8.46 14.72
N ASP A 53 -16.85 8.33 13.65
CA ASP A 53 -18.31 8.39 13.68
C ASP A 53 -19.00 7.01 13.71
N ILE A 54 -18.23 5.93 13.88
CA ILE A 54 -18.81 4.58 13.91
C ILE A 54 -19.56 4.40 15.24
N PRO A 55 -20.85 4.04 15.21
CA PRO A 55 -21.62 3.80 16.42
C PRO A 55 -20.98 2.75 17.33
N MET A 56 -20.88 3.06 18.63
CA MET A 56 -20.28 2.14 19.60
C MET A 56 -21.20 0.95 19.95
N GLU A 57 -22.51 1.07 19.77
CA GLU A 57 -23.50 0.06 20.17
C GLU A 57 -24.46 -0.31 19.03
N ASN A 58 -24.79 -1.61 18.93
CA ASN A 58 -25.81 -2.19 18.05
C ASN A 58 -25.86 -1.65 16.60
N PRO A 59 -24.77 -1.77 15.83
CA PRO A 59 -24.75 -1.33 14.44
C PRO A 59 -25.75 -2.15 13.60
N GLY A 60 -26.78 -1.48 13.08
CA GLY A 60 -27.74 -2.08 12.16
C GLY A 60 -27.12 -2.42 10.80
N ILE A 61 -27.86 -3.12 9.94
CA ILE A 61 -27.38 -3.55 8.61
C ILE A 61 -26.94 -2.38 7.72
N ASN A 62 -27.59 -1.21 7.85
CA ASN A 62 -27.20 0.00 7.13
C ASN A 62 -25.78 0.45 7.49
N GLU A 63 -25.38 0.32 8.76
CA GLU A 63 -24.04 0.72 9.20
C GLU A 63 -22.96 -0.17 8.58
N LYS A 64 -23.22 -1.48 8.46
CA LYS A 64 -22.36 -2.39 7.72
C LYS A 64 -22.18 -1.93 6.27
N PHE A 65 -23.26 -1.56 5.56
CA PHE A 65 -23.14 -1.08 4.19
C PHE A 65 -22.36 0.23 4.09
N ARG A 66 -22.57 1.17 5.01
CA ARG A 66 -21.84 2.44 5.07
C ARG A 66 -20.34 2.22 5.27
N VAL A 67 -19.95 1.31 6.17
CA VAL A 67 -18.55 0.91 6.36
C VAL A 67 -17.96 0.33 5.07
N ILE A 68 -18.64 -0.64 4.46
CA ILE A 68 -18.16 -1.28 3.21
C ILE A 68 -18.01 -0.24 2.08
N LEU A 69 -18.98 0.67 1.92
CA LEU A 69 -18.93 1.73 0.92
C LEU A 69 -17.77 2.70 1.19
N THR A 70 -17.55 3.06 2.45
CA THR A 70 -16.45 3.94 2.88
C THR A 70 -15.09 3.30 2.57
N LEU A 71 -14.89 2.02 2.93
CA LEU A 71 -13.67 1.29 2.59
C LEU A 71 -13.41 1.24 1.08
N ARG A 72 -14.45 0.95 0.30
CA ARG A 72 -14.36 0.90 -1.17
C ARG A 72 -14.06 2.26 -1.78
N TYR A 73 -14.66 3.32 -1.25
CA TYR A 73 -14.41 4.70 -1.67
C TYR A 73 -12.93 5.06 -1.47
N HIS A 74 -12.40 4.88 -0.26
CA HIS A 74 -11.00 5.19 0.01
C HIS A 74 -10.02 4.29 -0.75
N ASN A 75 -10.33 3.00 -0.91
CA ASN A 75 -9.50 2.11 -1.72
C ASN A 75 -9.48 2.54 -3.19
N LEU A 76 -10.61 3.00 -3.73
CA LEU A 76 -10.69 3.51 -5.09
C LEU A 76 -9.89 4.80 -5.27
N ARG A 77 -9.91 5.71 -4.29
CA ARG A 77 -9.06 6.91 -4.28
C ARG A 77 -7.58 6.57 -4.23
N ILE A 78 -7.20 5.60 -3.40
CA ILE A 78 -5.83 5.07 -3.38
C ILE A 78 -5.43 4.57 -4.77
N LEU A 79 -6.25 3.74 -5.42
CA LEU A 79 -5.97 3.23 -6.76
C LEU A 79 -5.85 4.37 -7.79
N LEU A 80 -6.70 5.39 -7.70
CA LEU A 80 -6.66 6.53 -8.61
C LEU A 80 -5.35 7.32 -8.50
N HIS A 81 -4.96 7.68 -7.27
CA HIS A 81 -3.83 8.57 -7.00
C HIS A 81 -2.48 7.85 -6.92
N ARG A 82 -2.46 6.52 -6.71
CA ARG A 82 -1.22 5.71 -6.64
C ARG A 82 -0.35 5.88 -7.87
N THR A 83 -0.92 6.14 -9.05
CA THR A 83 -0.15 6.41 -10.27
C THR A 83 0.85 7.57 -10.10
N MET A 84 0.47 8.62 -9.38
CA MET A 84 1.36 9.74 -9.07
C MET A 84 2.44 9.38 -8.04
N LEU A 85 2.10 8.55 -7.04
CA LEU A 85 3.08 8.03 -6.08
C LEU A 85 4.17 7.23 -6.80
N VAL A 86 3.78 6.36 -7.73
CA VAL A 86 4.73 5.57 -8.52
C VAL A 86 5.66 6.48 -9.32
N ARG A 87 5.14 7.56 -9.94
CA ARG A 87 5.99 8.52 -10.67
C ARG A 87 7.01 9.22 -9.76
N PHE A 88 6.63 9.61 -8.54
CA PHE A 88 7.60 10.13 -7.57
C PHE A 88 8.65 9.09 -7.19
N LEU A 89 8.25 7.85 -6.92
CA LEU A 89 9.18 6.78 -6.57
C LEU A 89 10.15 6.48 -7.72
N ASN A 90 9.69 6.48 -8.97
CA ASN A 90 10.54 6.34 -10.14
C ASN A 90 11.57 7.48 -10.22
N THR A 91 11.15 8.72 -9.98
CA THR A 91 12.05 9.89 -9.93
C THR A 91 13.12 9.70 -8.85
N ILE A 92 12.73 9.23 -7.67
CA ILE A 92 13.64 8.96 -6.54
C ILE A 92 14.59 7.80 -6.88
N GLY A 93 14.12 6.83 -7.66
CA GLY A 93 14.90 5.69 -8.16
C GLY A 93 15.88 6.04 -9.27
N GLY A 94 15.90 7.28 -9.76
CA GLY A 94 16.84 7.77 -10.77
C GLY A 94 16.27 7.86 -12.19
N ASP A 95 14.97 7.64 -12.40
CA ASP A 95 14.35 7.88 -13.70
C ASP A 95 14.42 9.38 -14.05
N ILE A 96 14.87 9.66 -15.26
CA ILE A 96 14.96 11.03 -15.77
C ILE A 96 13.55 11.48 -16.17
N LEU A 97 12.99 12.42 -15.42
CA LEU A 97 11.78 13.13 -15.84
C LEU A 97 12.11 14.20 -16.87
N ASP A 98 11.26 14.33 -17.87
CA ASP A 98 11.30 15.46 -18.78
C ASP A 98 11.14 16.77 -17.98
N ASN A 99 12.00 17.75 -18.26
CA ASN A 99 12.00 19.05 -17.58
C ASN A 99 10.64 19.78 -17.67
N GLN A 100 9.81 19.45 -18.67
CA GLN A 100 8.47 19.99 -18.84
C GLN A 100 7.41 19.30 -17.95
N GLU A 101 7.62 18.03 -17.59
CA GLU A 101 6.70 17.25 -16.75
C GLU A 101 6.97 17.43 -15.25
N ALA A 102 8.20 17.76 -14.85
CA ALA A 102 8.58 17.91 -13.45
C ALA A 102 7.72 18.93 -12.66
N PRO A 103 7.40 20.13 -13.17
CA PRO A 103 6.52 21.07 -12.47
C PRO A 103 5.09 20.55 -12.31
N LEU A 104 4.56 19.87 -13.33
CA LEU A 104 3.23 19.28 -13.31
C LEU A 104 3.15 18.15 -12.28
N LEU A 105 4.18 17.30 -12.21
CA LEU A 105 4.28 16.23 -11.22
C LEU A 105 4.34 16.81 -9.80
N GLN A 106 5.10 17.89 -9.60
CA GLN A 106 5.15 18.56 -8.30
C GLN A 106 3.78 19.10 -7.89
N GLN A 107 3.08 19.81 -8.77
CA GLN A 107 1.79 20.43 -8.44
C GLN A 107 0.69 19.40 -8.17
N VAL A 108 0.48 18.46 -9.09
CA VAL A 108 -0.63 17.49 -9.01
C VAL A 108 -0.25 16.28 -8.15
N GLY A 109 1.01 15.89 -8.19
CA GLY A 109 1.51 14.75 -7.46
C GLY A 109 1.48 14.98 -5.95
N ILE A 110 1.87 16.16 -5.45
CA ILE A 110 1.82 16.45 -4.01
C ILE A 110 0.40 16.24 -3.47
N ASN A 111 -0.60 16.80 -4.16
CA ASN A 111 -2.00 16.63 -3.78
C ASN A 111 -2.42 15.15 -3.82
N SER A 112 -1.97 14.40 -4.82
CA SER A 112 -2.23 12.97 -4.94
C SER A 112 -1.61 12.15 -3.79
N VAL A 113 -0.39 12.48 -3.36
CA VAL A 113 0.25 11.86 -2.19
C VAL A 113 -0.55 12.14 -0.92
N GLN A 114 -0.97 13.38 -0.71
CA GLN A 114 -1.81 13.74 0.44
C GLN A 114 -3.15 12.97 0.45
N ILE A 115 -3.81 12.86 -0.70
CA ILE A 115 -5.06 12.10 -0.84
C ILE A 115 -4.87 10.62 -0.52
N CYS A 116 -3.78 10.03 -1.02
CA CYS A 116 -3.40 8.65 -0.71
C CYS A 116 -3.17 8.47 0.80
N ILE A 117 -2.41 9.35 1.45
CA ILE A 117 -2.16 9.31 2.90
C ILE A 117 -3.49 9.40 3.66
N GLN A 118 -4.31 10.40 3.37
CA GLN A 118 -5.59 10.60 4.06
C GLN A 118 -6.49 9.35 3.92
N SER A 119 -6.59 8.81 2.71
CA SER A 119 -7.42 7.63 2.44
C SER A 119 -6.86 6.38 3.11
N SER A 120 -5.54 6.21 3.16
CA SER A 120 -4.90 5.09 3.85
C SER A 120 -5.10 5.17 5.36
N VAL A 121 -4.90 6.33 5.97
CA VAL A 121 -5.14 6.55 7.40
C VAL A 121 -6.59 6.25 7.75
N GLU A 122 -7.54 6.75 6.95
CA GLU A 122 -8.96 6.51 7.19
C GLU A 122 -9.33 5.01 7.11
N ILE A 123 -8.80 4.26 6.13
CA ILE A 123 -8.98 2.80 6.06
C ILE A 123 -8.43 2.13 7.32
N ILE A 124 -7.19 2.43 7.70
CA ILE A 124 -6.53 1.78 8.84
C ILE A 124 -7.30 2.09 10.13
N SER A 125 -7.64 3.36 10.38
CA SER A 125 -8.38 3.77 11.57
C SER A 125 -9.78 3.15 11.61
N LEU A 126 -10.50 3.08 10.48
CA LEU A 126 -11.81 2.46 10.40
C LEU A 126 -11.75 0.96 10.71
N VAL A 127 -10.82 0.23 10.10
CA VAL A 127 -10.68 -1.22 10.34
C VAL A 127 -10.19 -1.48 11.76
N SER A 128 -9.18 -0.74 12.24
CA SER A 128 -8.66 -0.85 13.61
C SER A 128 -9.76 -0.61 14.65
N GLY A 129 -10.52 0.46 14.44
CA GLY A 129 -11.67 0.84 15.26
C GLY A 129 -12.83 -0.15 15.19
N ILE A 130 -12.85 -1.11 14.27
CA ILE A 130 -13.87 -2.17 14.26
C ILE A 130 -13.32 -3.45 14.89
N VAL A 131 -12.10 -3.87 14.55
CA VAL A 131 -11.52 -5.13 15.06
C VAL A 131 -11.25 -5.09 16.57
N LYS A 132 -10.92 -3.91 17.13
CA LYS A 132 -10.65 -3.74 18.57
C LYS A 132 -11.89 -3.90 19.47
N TYR A 133 -13.10 -3.77 18.95
CA TYR A 133 -14.35 -3.82 19.72
C TYR A 133 -15.00 -5.21 19.79
N GLY A 134 -14.34 -6.24 19.25
CA GLY A 134 -14.76 -7.65 19.36
C GLY A 134 -15.61 -8.17 18.19
N ASP A 135 -15.92 -9.47 18.25
CA ASP A 135 -16.45 -10.25 17.11
C ASP A 135 -17.80 -9.77 16.57
N ASN A 136 -18.64 -9.20 17.42
CA ASN A 136 -19.95 -8.69 17.01
C ASN A 136 -19.83 -7.54 15.99
N LYS A 137 -18.79 -6.70 16.10
CA LYS A 137 -18.56 -5.59 15.16
C LYS A 137 -17.77 -6.01 13.93
N ARG A 138 -16.95 -7.06 13.99
CA ARG A 138 -16.22 -7.59 12.82
C ARG A 138 -17.16 -7.91 11.64
N LYS A 139 -18.42 -8.24 11.92
CA LYS A 139 -19.48 -8.43 10.89
C LYS A 139 -19.72 -7.19 10.00
N MET A 140 -19.38 -5.98 10.48
CA MET A 140 -19.48 -4.72 9.73
C MET A 140 -18.46 -4.62 8.59
N LEU A 141 -17.32 -5.30 8.73
CA LEU A 141 -16.28 -5.32 7.70
C LEU A 141 -16.64 -6.17 6.48
N GLY A 142 -17.73 -6.95 6.58
CA GLY A 142 -18.11 -7.88 5.54
C GLY A 142 -17.19 -9.09 5.54
N ALA A 143 -16.60 -9.41 4.40
CA ALA A 143 -15.69 -10.53 4.28
C ALA A 143 -14.25 -10.12 4.63
N TRP A 144 -13.59 -10.92 5.46
CA TRP A 144 -12.27 -10.62 6.02
C TRP A 144 -11.21 -10.28 4.96
N TRP A 145 -11.24 -10.95 3.80
CA TRP A 145 -10.24 -10.75 2.75
C TRP A 145 -10.29 -9.35 2.12
N PHE A 146 -11.46 -8.69 2.11
CA PHE A 146 -11.55 -7.30 1.65
C PHE A 146 -10.84 -6.36 2.62
N SER A 147 -11.06 -6.53 3.93
CA SER A 147 -10.38 -5.75 4.95
C SER A 147 -8.88 -5.99 4.96
N LEU A 148 -8.45 -7.25 4.80
CA LEU A 148 -7.04 -7.57 4.62
C LEU A 148 -6.46 -6.81 3.43
N TYR A 149 -7.08 -6.95 2.24
CA TYR A 149 -6.61 -6.31 1.02
C TYR A 149 -6.57 -4.78 1.15
N TYR A 150 -7.61 -4.15 1.70
CA TYR A 150 -7.65 -2.69 1.85
C TYR A 150 -6.63 -2.18 2.86
N THR A 151 -6.52 -2.80 4.04
CA THR A 151 -5.57 -2.39 5.09
C THR A 151 -4.13 -2.63 4.65
N PHE A 152 -3.84 -3.77 4.01
CA PHE A 152 -2.50 -4.05 3.50
C PHE A 152 -2.06 -3.05 2.42
N ASN A 153 -2.91 -2.78 1.42
CA ASN A 153 -2.60 -1.77 0.39
C ASN A 153 -2.48 -0.36 0.98
N ALA A 154 -3.32 -0.01 1.95
CA ALA A 154 -3.23 1.27 2.65
C ALA A 154 -1.86 1.42 3.32
N ALA A 155 -1.37 0.39 4.00
CA ALA A 155 -0.06 0.37 4.64
C ALA A 155 1.07 0.51 3.61
N LEU A 156 1.06 -0.23 2.50
CA LEU A 156 2.07 -0.10 1.43
C LEU A 156 2.14 1.33 0.87
N VAL A 157 0.98 1.97 0.71
CA VAL A 157 0.89 3.37 0.24
C VAL A 157 1.47 4.35 1.27
N LEU A 158 1.27 4.11 2.56
CA LEU A 158 1.92 4.91 3.60
C LEU A 158 3.44 4.72 3.60
N CYS A 159 3.92 3.50 3.32
CA CYS A 159 5.35 3.23 3.20
C CYS A 159 5.97 3.94 2.00
N ALA A 160 5.30 3.90 0.84
CA ALA A 160 5.69 4.68 -0.34
C ALA A 160 5.73 6.18 -0.03
N SER A 161 4.70 6.69 0.64
CA SER A 161 4.61 8.11 1.03
C SER A 161 5.72 8.51 2.01
N PHE A 162 6.10 7.61 2.93
CA PHE A 162 7.21 7.80 3.84
C PHE A 162 8.55 7.96 3.09
N ILE A 163 8.80 7.10 2.10
CA ILE A 163 10.00 7.19 1.24
C ILE A 163 10.01 8.53 0.48
N ILE A 164 8.87 8.95 -0.07
CA ILE A 164 8.72 10.24 -0.77
C ILE A 164 9.00 11.43 0.16
N TYR A 165 8.53 11.39 1.41
CA TYR A 165 8.84 12.43 2.39
C TYR A 165 10.33 12.44 2.74
N ARG A 166 10.94 11.27 2.90
CA ARG A 166 12.35 11.13 3.28
C ARG A 166 13.31 11.59 2.18
N SER A 167 12.96 11.39 0.91
CA SER A 167 13.78 11.83 -0.23
C SER A 167 13.82 13.36 -0.38
N GLY A 168 12.93 14.09 0.29
CA GLY A 168 12.80 15.53 0.13
C GLY A 168 12.05 15.94 -1.14
N ALA A 169 11.48 14.98 -1.89
CA ALA A 169 10.69 15.27 -3.09
C ALA A 169 9.45 16.13 -2.80
N ILE A 170 8.92 16.04 -1.57
CA ILE A 170 7.83 16.88 -1.06
C ILE A 170 8.36 17.75 0.10
N PRO A 171 8.24 19.09 0.00
CA PRO A 171 8.69 20.00 1.04
C PRO A 171 7.87 19.83 2.33
N GLU A 172 8.50 20.06 3.49
CA GLU A 172 7.85 19.92 4.80
C GLU A 172 6.55 20.73 4.91
N SER A 173 6.53 21.94 4.35
CA SER A 173 5.35 22.83 4.34
C SER A 173 4.15 22.26 3.58
N ALA A 174 4.36 21.30 2.69
CA ALA A 174 3.31 20.64 1.93
C ALA A 174 2.88 19.29 2.53
N ARG A 175 3.40 18.88 3.69
CA ARG A 175 3.03 17.61 4.33
C ARG A 175 1.80 17.81 5.20
N ILE A 176 0.82 16.92 5.06
CA ILE A 176 -0.43 16.97 5.86
C ILE A 176 -0.27 16.36 7.26
N ILE A 177 0.70 15.46 7.42
CA ILE A 177 1.09 14.87 8.70
C ILE A 177 2.61 14.64 8.71
N PRO A 178 3.25 14.61 9.89
CA PRO A 178 4.67 14.29 10.01
C PRO A 178 5.00 12.85 9.59
N SER A 179 6.24 12.61 9.18
CA SER A 179 6.74 11.27 8.79
C SER A 179 6.62 10.26 9.93
N GLU A 180 6.80 10.71 11.18
CA GLU A 180 6.63 9.90 12.40
C GLU A 180 5.19 9.38 12.52
N ARG A 181 4.20 10.18 12.12
CA ARG A 181 2.80 9.73 12.14
C ARG A 181 2.53 8.67 11.08
N LEU A 182 3.15 8.77 9.90
CA LEU A 182 3.07 7.71 8.88
C LEU A 182 3.60 6.39 9.45
N ARG A 183 4.75 6.43 10.12
CA ARG A 183 5.37 5.27 10.76
C ARG A 183 4.46 4.61 11.79
N ILE A 184 3.81 5.40 12.64
CA ILE A 184 2.84 4.89 13.63
C ILE A 184 1.63 4.25 12.95
N CYS A 185 1.12 4.83 11.86
CA CYS A 185 -0.01 4.27 11.12
C CYS A 185 0.34 2.93 10.46
N ILE A 186 1.59 2.75 9.99
CA ILE A 186 2.07 1.49 9.43
C ILE A 186 2.11 0.39 10.51
N ASP A 187 2.60 0.70 11.71
CA ASP A 187 2.55 -0.24 12.84
C ASP A 187 1.11 -0.58 13.22
N GLU A 188 0.25 0.43 13.30
CA GLU A 188 -1.17 0.24 13.58
C GLU A 188 -1.84 -0.67 12.55
N ALA A 189 -1.48 -0.56 11.27
CA ALA A 189 -1.97 -1.45 10.23
C ALA A 189 -1.55 -2.91 10.47
N SER A 190 -0.29 -3.16 10.83
CA SER A 190 0.20 -4.51 11.11
C SER A 190 -0.53 -5.17 12.29
N GLN A 191 -0.70 -4.43 13.39
CA GLN A 191 -1.46 -4.88 14.57
C GLN A 191 -2.94 -5.09 14.22
N THR A 192 -3.51 -4.21 13.39
CA THR A 192 -4.90 -4.31 12.95
C THR A 192 -5.13 -5.58 12.13
N LEU A 193 -4.17 -5.98 11.29
CA LEU A 193 -4.25 -7.25 10.54
C LEU A 193 -4.22 -8.44 11.48
N GLU A 194 -3.33 -8.49 12.48
CA GLU A 194 -3.28 -9.58 13.46
C GLU A 194 -4.61 -9.78 14.21
N LEU A 195 -5.28 -8.67 14.50
CA LEU A 195 -6.59 -8.66 15.16
C LEU A 195 -7.75 -8.92 14.21
N LEU A 196 -7.52 -9.09 12.90
CA LEU A 196 -8.59 -9.32 11.92
C LEU A 196 -9.09 -10.78 11.95
N ASP A 197 -8.17 -11.73 11.94
CA ASP A 197 -8.43 -13.18 12.09
C ASP A 197 -7.11 -13.87 12.49
N MET A 198 -7.00 -14.27 13.75
CA MET A 198 -5.76 -14.78 14.35
C MET A 198 -5.37 -16.16 13.81
N GLU A 199 -6.34 -16.94 13.35
CA GLU A 199 -6.14 -18.32 12.89
C GLU A 199 -5.76 -18.38 11.40
N ASN A 200 -5.82 -17.24 10.70
CA ASN A 200 -5.58 -17.15 9.27
C ASN A 200 -4.10 -16.91 8.95
N GLN A 201 -3.45 -17.90 8.33
CA GLN A 201 -2.04 -17.84 7.98
C GLN A 201 -1.72 -16.68 7.02
N THR A 202 -2.57 -16.40 6.03
CA THR A 202 -2.35 -15.30 5.07
C THR A 202 -2.33 -13.95 5.80
N ILE A 203 -3.23 -13.74 6.75
CA ILE A 203 -3.26 -12.52 7.56
C ILE A 203 -1.98 -12.38 8.39
N ASN A 204 -1.54 -13.47 9.01
CA ASN A 204 -0.31 -13.51 9.79
C ASN A 204 0.93 -13.21 8.92
N THR A 205 0.99 -13.73 7.69
CA THR A 205 2.06 -13.43 6.72
C THR A 205 2.06 -11.95 6.33
N CYS A 206 0.90 -11.39 5.97
CA CYS A 206 0.80 -9.98 5.62
C CYS A 206 1.18 -9.05 6.79
N ALA A 207 0.77 -9.38 8.03
CA ALA A 207 1.15 -8.61 9.21
C ALA A 207 2.67 -8.66 9.45
N LYS A 208 3.30 -9.83 9.35
CA LYS A 208 4.76 -9.99 9.45
C LYS A 208 5.49 -9.18 8.37
N TYR A 209 5.01 -9.23 7.13
CA TYR A 209 5.57 -8.44 6.03
C TYR A 209 5.56 -6.94 6.35
N LEU A 210 4.43 -6.41 6.82
CA LEU A 210 4.34 -5.00 7.19
C LEU A 210 5.28 -4.63 8.32
N ARG A 211 5.44 -5.48 9.34
CA ARG A 211 6.39 -5.25 10.44
C ARG A 211 7.84 -5.21 9.98
N GLN A 212 8.24 -6.14 9.11
CA GLN A 212 9.58 -6.15 8.53
C GLN A 212 9.83 -4.90 7.70
N LEU A 213 8.87 -4.51 6.87
CA LEU A 213 8.98 -3.33 6.04
C LEU A 213 9.07 -2.05 6.90
N ALA A 214 8.30 -1.97 7.98
CA ALA A 214 8.38 -0.86 8.93
C ALA A 214 9.76 -0.77 9.63
N ALA A 215 10.36 -1.92 9.99
CA ALA A 215 11.71 -1.96 10.54
C ALA A 215 12.77 -1.49 9.52
N VAL A 216 12.62 -1.83 8.24
CA VAL A 216 13.49 -1.31 7.17
C VAL A 216 13.37 0.21 7.04
N LEU A 217 12.16 0.76 7.17
CA LEU A 217 11.97 2.22 7.17
C LEU A 217 12.70 2.89 8.33
N ASP A 218 12.75 2.30 9.53
CA ASP A 218 13.49 2.85 10.68
C ASP A 218 15.00 2.89 10.45
N ILE A 219 15.54 1.91 9.73
CA ILE A 219 16.95 1.90 9.30
C ILE A 219 17.21 3.06 8.32
N LEU A 220 16.30 3.29 7.37
CA LEU A 220 16.38 4.41 6.43
C LEU A 220 16.25 5.79 7.12
N VAL A 221 15.61 5.86 8.29
CA VAL A 221 15.58 7.06 9.14
C VAL A 221 16.93 7.30 9.81
N SER A 222 17.52 6.24 10.36
CA SER A 222 18.73 6.30 11.18
C SER A 222 20.02 6.46 10.37
N GLY A 223 19.99 6.16 9.07
CA GLY A 223 21.12 6.38 8.16
C GLY A 223 21.32 7.87 7.80
N PRO A 224 22.57 8.38 7.80
CA PRO A 224 22.85 9.72 7.30
C PRO A 224 22.57 9.76 5.79
N HIS A 225 21.59 10.58 5.37
CA HIS A 225 21.30 10.97 3.97
C HIS A 225 21.66 9.92 2.88
N ALA A 226 21.05 8.73 2.91
CA ALA A 226 21.30 7.69 1.90
C ALA A 226 20.83 8.05 0.47
N PHE A 227 20.15 9.18 0.27
CA PHE A 227 19.65 9.64 -1.03
C PHE A 227 20.38 10.87 -1.60
N SER A 228 21.51 11.27 -1.01
CA SER A 228 22.32 12.36 -1.58
C SER A 228 23.48 11.80 -2.42
N GLY A 229 23.22 11.61 -3.72
CA GLY A 229 24.25 11.67 -4.77
C GLY A 229 25.00 10.39 -5.12
N GLY A 230 24.83 9.96 -6.37
CA GLY A 230 25.94 9.47 -7.20
C GLY A 230 26.12 7.96 -7.32
N ASP A 231 26.54 7.28 -6.26
CA ASP A 231 27.38 6.09 -6.49
C ASP A 231 26.91 4.77 -5.84
N THR A 232 25.83 4.77 -5.05
CA THR A 232 25.34 3.55 -4.36
C THR A 232 24.30 2.74 -5.13
N ALA A 233 23.62 3.32 -6.11
CA ALA A 233 22.60 2.61 -6.92
C ALA A 233 23.20 1.51 -7.82
N ALA A 234 24.46 1.64 -8.21
CA ALA A 234 25.14 0.66 -9.05
C ALA A 234 25.47 -0.66 -8.29
N GLN A 235 25.58 -0.62 -6.96
CA GLN A 235 25.90 -1.82 -6.18
C GLN A 235 24.65 -2.63 -5.81
N SER A 236 23.52 -1.97 -5.59
CA SER A 236 22.23 -2.63 -5.32
C SER A 236 21.56 -3.17 -6.59
N ALA A 237 21.72 -2.51 -7.74
CA ALA A 237 21.21 -3.02 -9.02
C ALA A 237 21.93 -4.28 -9.52
N ASN A 238 23.24 -4.41 -9.25
CA ASN A 238 24.02 -5.60 -9.62
C ASN A 238 23.65 -6.86 -8.83
N PHE A 239 23.02 -6.71 -7.66
CA PHE A 239 22.60 -7.85 -6.84
C PHE A 239 21.30 -8.50 -7.36
N LEU A 240 20.41 -7.72 -7.97
CA LEU A 240 19.13 -8.21 -8.52
C LEU A 240 19.27 -8.86 -9.90
N TYR A 241 20.32 -8.55 -10.66
CA TYR A 241 20.52 -9.10 -12.00
C TYR A 241 21.14 -10.52 -12.02
N ASN A 242 21.74 -10.97 -10.90
CA ASN A 242 22.51 -12.22 -10.86
C ASN A 242 21.79 -13.44 -10.25
N GLN A 243 20.51 -13.36 -9.89
CA GLN A 243 19.74 -14.57 -9.53
C GLN A 243 19.06 -15.16 -10.75
N GLN A 244 19.75 -16.11 -11.38
CA GLN A 244 19.16 -17.05 -12.33
C GLN A 244 18.04 -17.85 -11.64
N LEU A 245 16.82 -17.72 -12.16
CA LEU A 245 15.64 -18.50 -11.77
C LEU A 245 15.95 -20.01 -11.85
N PRO A 246 15.75 -20.80 -10.78
CA PRO A 246 15.79 -22.25 -10.89
C PRO A 246 14.55 -22.75 -11.62
N ASN A 247 14.76 -23.66 -12.56
CA ASN A 247 13.75 -24.38 -13.32
C ASN A 247 12.90 -25.23 -12.35
N VAL A 248 11.60 -24.94 -12.19
CA VAL A 248 10.72 -25.67 -11.26
C VAL A 248 10.15 -26.91 -11.94
N ASN A 249 10.61 -28.08 -11.50
CA ASN A 249 9.97 -29.37 -11.80
C ASN A 249 8.70 -29.54 -10.96
N GLN A 250 7.65 -30.06 -11.60
CA GLN A 250 6.37 -30.42 -11.01
C GLN A 250 6.53 -31.47 -9.91
N THR A 251 5.94 -31.21 -8.74
CA THR A 251 5.53 -32.27 -7.82
C THR A 251 4.08 -32.09 -7.42
N ASN A 252 3.36 -33.18 -7.63
CA ASN A 252 1.97 -33.47 -7.33
C ASN A 252 1.79 -33.62 -5.80
N ASP A 253 0.73 -33.07 -5.20
CA ASP A 253 -0.02 -33.74 -4.11
C ASP A 253 -1.27 -32.97 -3.64
N GLY A 254 -2.44 -33.63 -3.78
CA GLY A 254 -3.21 -34.04 -2.60
C GLY A 254 -4.07 -33.04 -1.81
N ASN A 255 -5.18 -32.59 -2.42
CA ASN A 255 -6.53 -32.43 -1.84
C ASN A 255 -6.68 -32.08 -0.32
N ARG A 256 -7.12 -30.85 -0.02
CA ARG A 256 -8.02 -30.53 1.13
C ARG A 256 -8.73 -29.16 0.97
N ASN A 257 -10.06 -29.21 0.89
CA ASN A 257 -11.09 -28.17 1.08
C ASN A 257 -10.88 -26.77 0.46
N HIS A 258 -11.39 -26.64 -0.76
CA HIS A 258 -11.67 -25.38 -1.43
C HIS A 258 -12.80 -24.58 -0.74
N GLY A 259 -12.43 -23.60 0.08
CA GLY A 259 -13.20 -22.35 0.19
C GLY A 259 -12.88 -21.50 -1.05
N LEU A 260 -13.90 -21.15 -1.82
CA LEU A 260 -13.79 -20.47 -3.12
C LEU A 260 -12.90 -19.22 -3.07
N SER A 261 -11.66 -19.35 -3.55
CA SER A 261 -10.74 -18.24 -3.82
C SER A 261 -11.31 -17.36 -4.96
N PRO A 262 -11.37 -16.02 -4.83
CA PRO A 262 -12.02 -15.15 -5.80
C PRO A 262 -11.15 -14.72 -6.99
N PHE A 263 -9.87 -15.10 -7.03
CA PHE A 263 -9.13 -15.18 -8.28
C PHE A 263 -9.42 -16.57 -8.83
N GLY A 264 -10.18 -16.69 -9.91
CA GLY A 264 -10.69 -17.97 -10.46
C GLY A 264 -9.63 -18.93 -11.00
N MET A 265 -8.47 -19.01 -10.36
CA MET A 265 -7.33 -19.80 -10.74
C MET A 265 -6.50 -20.17 -9.49
N GLY A 266 -7.10 -20.79 -8.46
CA GLY A 266 -6.39 -21.48 -7.38
C GLY A 266 -5.45 -20.69 -6.47
N MET A 267 -5.07 -19.45 -6.82
CA MET A 267 -4.05 -18.66 -6.14
C MET A 267 -4.61 -18.00 -4.89
N GLY A 268 -4.10 -18.43 -3.73
CA GLY A 268 -4.26 -17.69 -2.48
C GLY A 268 -3.36 -16.45 -2.47
N LEU A 269 -3.75 -15.39 -1.77
CA LEU A 269 -2.86 -14.24 -1.50
C LEU A 269 -1.53 -14.67 -0.84
N GLY A 270 -1.49 -15.83 -0.18
CA GLY A 270 -0.28 -16.45 0.35
C GLY A 270 0.66 -17.06 -0.70
N GLU A 271 0.19 -17.32 -1.93
CA GLU A 271 1.05 -17.73 -3.06
C GLU A 271 1.72 -16.54 -3.77
N LEU A 272 1.32 -15.31 -3.44
CA LEU A 272 1.83 -14.06 -4.02
C LEU A 272 3.00 -13.45 -3.21
N ILE A 273 3.25 -13.97 -2.00
CA ILE A 273 4.39 -13.59 -1.15
C ILE A 273 5.04 -14.90 -0.73
N LEU A 274 6.09 -15.31 -1.43
CA LEU A 274 6.86 -16.51 -1.08
C LEU A 274 7.82 -16.17 0.06
N ASP A 275 8.12 -17.13 0.95
CA ASP A 275 9.10 -16.92 2.03
C ASP A 275 10.50 -16.49 1.49
N GLY A 276 10.81 -16.82 0.22
CA GLY A 276 12.02 -16.39 -0.47
C GLY A 276 12.04 -14.92 -0.90
N ASP A 277 10.87 -14.28 -1.09
CA ASP A 277 10.79 -12.85 -1.41
C ASP A 277 11.26 -11.97 -0.24
N LEU A 278 11.52 -12.55 0.93
CA LEU A 278 11.91 -11.85 2.16
C LEU A 278 13.39 -11.99 2.52
N GLU A 279 14.16 -12.82 1.81
CA GLU A 279 15.59 -13.00 2.14
C GLU A 279 16.37 -11.69 1.96
N PHE A 280 15.99 -10.84 1.00
CA PHE A 280 16.67 -9.57 0.76
C PHE A 280 16.46 -8.55 1.90
N LEU A 281 15.29 -8.54 2.55
CA LEU A 281 14.99 -7.64 3.67
C LEU A 281 15.78 -8.06 4.92
N ASN A 282 15.90 -9.37 5.16
CA ASN A 282 16.70 -9.89 6.27
C ASN A 282 18.18 -9.48 6.15
N GLN A 283 18.73 -9.45 4.93
CA GLN A 283 20.11 -9.00 4.67
C GLN A 283 20.34 -7.52 4.99
N MET A 284 19.33 -6.65 4.82
CA MET A 284 19.42 -5.22 5.15
C MET A 284 19.30 -4.93 6.66
N THR A 285 18.72 -5.84 7.43
CA THR A 285 18.54 -5.69 8.90
C THR A 285 19.69 -6.23 9.74
N LEU A 286 20.65 -6.95 9.14
CA LEU A 286 21.81 -7.49 9.84
C LEU A 286 22.93 -6.42 9.89
N PRO A 287 23.46 -6.07 11.08
CA PRO A 287 24.63 -5.21 11.15
C PRO A 287 25.81 -5.91 10.48
N SER A 288 26.47 -5.22 9.54
CA SER A 288 27.73 -5.67 8.97
C SER A 288 28.73 -5.87 10.09
N ASN A 289 29.02 -7.13 10.45
CA ASN A 289 30.14 -7.46 11.33
C ASN A 289 31.43 -7.08 10.58
N ALA A 290 31.88 -5.84 10.79
CA ALA A 290 33.22 -5.41 10.43
C ALA A 290 34.22 -6.31 11.18
N GLY A 291 35.16 -6.87 10.41
CA GLY A 291 36.01 -7.98 10.83
C GLY A 291 36.79 -7.74 12.11
N LEU A 292 36.70 -8.71 13.01
CA LEU A 292 37.71 -8.98 14.04
C LEU A 292 38.96 -9.52 13.34
N ALA A 293 40.01 -8.70 13.25
CA ALA A 293 41.35 -9.16 12.93
C ALA A 293 41.89 -10.05 14.06
N PRO A 294 42.62 -11.15 13.76
CA PRO A 294 43.20 -11.99 14.79
C PRO A 294 44.48 -11.33 15.36
N PRO A 295 44.80 -11.52 16.66
CA PRO A 295 46.04 -11.03 17.23
C PRO A 295 47.23 -11.88 16.76
N HIS A 296 48.38 -11.21 16.66
CA HIS A 296 49.70 -11.77 16.33
C HIS A 296 50.23 -12.75 17.37
#